data_AF-A0A7T5RN35-F1
#
_entry.id   AF-A0A7T5RN35-F1
#
_cell.length_a   1.000
_cell.length_b   1.000
_cell.length_c   1.000
_cell.angle_alpha   90.00
_cell.angle_beta   90.00
_cell.angle_gamma   90.00
#
_symmetry.space_group_name_H-M   'P 1'
#
loop_
_entity.id
_entity.type
_entity.pdbx_description
1 polymer ?
#
loop_
_entity_poly.entity_id
_entity_poly.type
_entity_poly.pdbx_seq_one_letter_code
_entity_poly.pdbx_strand_id
1 'polypeptide(L)' 'MNEGLSIYANKILDLLRQRGEWMKRSEIAKGLGRKRLTGSHLTALAILEERKLIEVEKRPDNRPIGLIFFYRAIND' A
#
# COMPACT_ATOMS: atom_id res chain seq x y z
N MET A 1 -16.13 -12.47 7.17
CA MET A 1 -15.01 -11.60 6.76
C MET A 1 -13.72 -12.35 7.03
N ASN A 2 -12.83 -12.50 6.05
CA ASN A 2 -11.54 -13.21 6.20
C ASN A 2 -10.65 -12.46 7.20
N GLU A 3 -10.45 -13.00 8.40
CA GLU A 3 -9.61 -12.38 9.45
C GLU A 3 -8.18 -12.08 8.98
N GLY A 4 -7.60 -12.93 8.13
CA GLY A 4 -6.27 -12.71 7.57
C GLY A 4 -6.14 -11.45 6.71
N LEU A 5 -7.22 -11.05 6.03
CA LEU A 5 -7.25 -9.83 5.22
C LEU A 5 -7.25 -8.57 6.09
N SER A 6 -7.90 -8.64 7.25
CA SER A 6 -7.90 -7.60 8.28
C SER A 6 -6.49 -7.37 8.84
N ILE A 7 -5.74 -8.45 9.11
CA ILE A 7 -4.37 -8.36 9.64
C ILE A 7 -3.44 -7.66 8.65
N TYR A 8 -3.52 -7.97 7.35
CA TYR A 8 -2.70 -7.31 6.33
C TYR A 8 -3.07 -5.83 6.16
N ALA A 9 -4.36 -5.52 6.15
CA ALA A 9 -4.83 -4.14 6.05
C ALA A 9 -4.30 -3.27 7.20
N ASN A 10 -4.43 -3.75 8.44
CA ASN A 10 -3.93 -3.02 9.61
C ASN A 10 -2.42 -2.80 9.55
N LYS A 11 -1.64 -3.85 9.26
CA LYS A 11 -0.16 -3.73 9.16
C LYS A 11 0.29 -2.76 8.06
N ILE A 12 -0.40 -2.77 6.92
CA ILE A 12 -0.10 -1.85 5.82
C ILE A 12 -0.46 -0.41 6.22
N LEU A 13 -1.62 -0.19 6.83
CA LEU A 13 -2.06 1.13 7.27
C LEU A 13 -1.12 1.71 8.33
N ASP A 14 -0.73 0.90 9.33
CA ASP A 14 0.21 1.30 10.37
C ASP A 14 1.56 1.70 9.77
N LEU A 15 2.08 0.90 8.83
CA LEU A 15 3.32 1.22 8.13
C LEU A 15 3.24 2.54 7.37
N LEU A 16 2.15 2.76 6.63
CA LEU A 16 1.94 4.00 5.86
C LEU A 16 1.81 5.23 6.77
N ARG A 17 1.10 5.09 7.90
CA ARG A 17 0.96 6.14 8.91
C ARG A 17 2.28 6.49 9.59
N GLN A 18 3.05 5.48 9.98
CA GLN A 18 4.36 5.69 10.61
C GLN A 18 5.36 6.40 9.68
N ARG A 19 5.28 6.14 8.38
CA ARG A 19 6.16 6.79 7.39
C ARG A 19 5.70 8.20 7.04
N GLY A 20 4.41 8.44 6.91
CA GLY A 20 3.85 9.75 6.53
C GLY A 20 4.15 10.19 5.08
N GLU A 21 4.80 9.32 4.29
CA GLU A 21 5.25 9.61 2.94
C GLU A 21 4.58 8.68 1.92
N TRP A 22 4.66 9.07 0.64
CA TRP A 22 4.20 8.26 -0.48
C TRP A 22 5.15 7.08 -0.72
N MET A 23 4.62 5.86 -0.65
CA MET A 23 5.39 4.62 -0.80
C MET A 23 4.94 3.80 -2.01
N LYS A 24 5.88 3.26 -2.77
CA LYS A 24 5.63 2.25 -3.81
C LYS A 24 5.41 0.87 -3.17
N ARG A 25 4.78 -0.05 -3.92
CA ARG A 25 4.59 -1.45 -3.48
C ARG A 25 5.87 -2.15 -3.00
N SER A 26 7.01 -1.85 -3.62
CA SER A 26 8.31 -2.40 -3.22
C SER A 26 8.78 -1.90 -1.85
N GLU A 27 8.49 -0.64 -1.52
CA GLU A 27 8.84 -0.03 -0.24
C GLU A 27 7.92 -0.54 0.86
N ILE A 28 6.63 -0.69 0.55
CA ILE A 28 5.66 -1.33 1.46
C ILE A 28 6.09 -2.77 1.75
N ALA A 29 6.46 -3.54 0.72
CA ALA A 29 6.95 -4.91 0.92
C ALA A 29 8.18 -4.96 1.83
N LYS A 30 9.16 -4.07 1.62
CA LYS A 30 10.35 -3.95 2.47
C LYS A 30 9.98 -3.60 3.91
N GLY A 31 9.07 -2.64 4.12
CA GLY A 31 8.59 -2.26 5.45
C GLY A 31 7.86 -3.39 6.18
N LEU A 32 7.24 -4.32 5.45
CA LEU A 32 6.63 -5.54 6.00
C LEU A 32 7.63 -6.72 6.16
N GLY A 33 8.93 -6.51 5.90
CA GLY A 33 9.94 -7.56 5.96
C GLY A 33 9.82 -8.59 4.84
N ARG A 34 9.27 -8.23 3.68
CA ARG A 34 8.99 -9.13 2.56
C ARG A 34 9.73 -8.70 1.30
N LYS A 35 10.04 -9.68 0.44
CA LYS A 35 10.60 -9.41 -0.90
C LYS A 35 9.57 -8.76 -1.84
N ARG A 36 8.30 -9.17 -1.75
CA ARG A 36 7.19 -8.71 -2.59
C ARG A 36 5.86 -8.76 -1.83
N LEU A 37 4.90 -7.94 -2.26
CA LEU A 37 3.50 -8.05 -1.84
C LEU A 37 2.84 -9.24 -2.54
N THR A 38 2.07 -10.03 -1.78
CA THR A 38 1.24 -11.12 -2.32
C THR A 38 -0.12 -10.60 -2.76
N GLY A 39 -0.92 -11.43 -3.45
CA GLY A 39 -2.30 -11.09 -3.83
C GLY A 39 -3.13 -10.57 -2.64
N SER A 40 -3.05 -11.21 -1.48
CA SER A 40 -3.75 -10.77 -0.26
C SER A 40 -3.37 -9.37 0.21
N HIS A 41 -2.09 -8.97 0.05
CA HIS A 41 -1.66 -7.61 0.38
C HIS A 41 -2.20 -6.59 -0.63
N LEU A 42 -2.30 -6.96 -1.91
CA LEU A 42 -2.89 -6.09 -2.93
C LEU A 42 -4.40 -5.93 -2.71
N THR A 43 -5.10 -7.00 -2.33
CA THR A 43 -6.51 -6.93 -1.91
C THR A 43 -6.67 -6.05 -0.68
N ALA A 44 -5.76 -6.15 0.30
CA ALA A 44 -5.78 -5.28 1.46
C ALA A 44 -5.60 -3.80 1.09
N LEU A 45 -4.67 -3.47 0.18
CA LEU A 45 -4.50 -2.09 -0.34
C LEU A 45 -5.78 -1.58 -1.01
N ALA A 46 -6.42 -2.40 -1.85
CA ALA A 46 -7.67 -2.03 -2.51
C ALA A 46 -8.80 -1.75 -1.50
N ILE A 47 -8.90 -2.57 -0.43
CA ILE A 47 -9.89 -2.36 0.64
C ILE A 47 -9.60 -1.08 1.42
N LEU A 48 -8.33 -0.79 1.73
CA LEU A 48 -7.95 0.44 2.41
C LEU A 48 -8.27 1.68 1.57
N GLU A 49 -8.05 1.61 0.26
CA GLU A 49 -8.40 2.68 -0.70
C GLU A 49 -9.93 2.86 -0.77
N GLU A 50 -10.69 1.77 -0.93
CA GLU A 50 -12.16 1.80 -0.96
C GLU A 50 -12.75 2.41 0.32
N ARG A 51 -12.11 2.14 1.47
CA ARG A 51 -12.48 2.70 2.78
C ARG A 51 -11.98 4.11 3.02
N LYS A 52 -11.28 4.72 2.06
CA LYS A 52 -10.69 6.06 2.18
C LYS A 52 -9.77 6.19 3.40
N LEU A 53 -8.99 5.15 3.68
CA LEU A 53 -7.96 5.16 4.72
C LEU A 53 -6.57 5.47 4.15
N ILE A 54 -6.41 5.28 2.83
CA ILE A 54 -5.19 5.59 2.09
C ILE A 54 -5.56 6.30 0.79
N GLU A 55 -4.62 7.09 0.28
CA GLU A 55 -4.66 7.63 -1.07
C GLU A 55 -3.76 6.82 -1.99
N VAL A 56 -4.12 6.79 -3.27
CA VAL A 56 -3.35 6.14 -4.33
C VAL A 56 -3.08 7.13 -5.44
N GLU A 57 -1.81 7.27 -5.82
CA GLU A 57 -1.38 8.14 -6.91
C GLU A 57 -0.60 7.34 -7.96
N LYS A 58 -0.90 7.59 -9.23
CA LYS A 58 -0.13 7.03 -10.36
C LYS A 58 0.85 8.09 -10.84
N ARG A 59 2.14 7.80 -10.76
CA ARG A 59 3.20 8.68 -11.27
C ARG A 59 3.89 8.04 -12.48
N PRO A 60 4.29 8.83 -13.49
CA PRO A 60 5.14 8.34 -14.56
C PRO A 60 6.49 7.90 -13.97
N ASP A 61 6.99 6.79 -14.48
CA ASP A 61 8.36 6.34 -14.28
C ASP A 61 9.21 6.75 -15.46
N ASN A 62 10.53 6.82 -15.29
CA ASN A 62 11.48 7.11 -16.39
C ASN A 62 11.55 5.98 -17.44
N ARG A 63 10.65 4.99 -17.36
CA ARG A 63 10.52 3.89 -18.32
C ARG A 63 9.41 4.22 -19.32
N PRO A 64 9.58 3.91 -20.62
CA PRO A 64 8.68 4.37 -21.70
C PRO A 64 7.18 4.06 -21.54
N ILE A 65 6.81 3.08 -20.71
CA ILE A 65 5.43 2.59 -20.54
C ILE A 65 5.06 2.45 -19.04
N GLY A 66 5.95 2.86 -18.11
CA GLY A 66 5.80 2.53 -16.70
C GLY A 66 4.99 3.56 -15.92
N LEU A 67 3.74 3.26 -15.56
CA LEU A 67 3.08 3.94 -14.44
C LEU A 67 3.42 3.21 -13.14
N ILE A 68 3.87 3.95 -12.12
CA ILE A 68 4.08 3.43 -10.77
C ILE A 68 2.96 3.91 -9.86
N PHE A 69 2.42 2.98 -9.06
CA PHE A 69 1.47 3.27 -8.00
C PHE A 69 2.21 3.61 -6.71
N PHE A 70 1.84 4.74 -6.14
CA PHE A 70 2.25 5.21 -4.83
C PHE A 70 1.04 5.23 -3.90
N TYR A 71 1.29 4.95 -2.63
CA TYR A 71 0.28 4.83 -1.59
C TYR A 71 0.70 5.70 -0.40
N ARG A 72 -0.26 6.38 0.23
CA ARG A 72 -0.03 7.16 1.44
C ARG A 72 -1.21 7.01 2.38
N ALA A 73 -1.00 7.01 3.70
CA ALA A 73 -2.11 7.07 4.64
C ALA A 73 -2.80 8.43 4.55
N ILE A 74 -4.14 8.44 4.63
CA ILE A 74 -4.87 9.68 4.89
C ILE A 74 -4.61 9.99 6.37
N ASN A 75 -3.99 11.15 6.63
CA ASN A 75 -3.81 11.61 8.00
C ASN A 75 -5.20 11.91 8.58
N ASP A 76 -5.50 11.24 9.69
CA ASP A 76 -6.54 11.65 10.63
C ASP A 76 -5.86 12.52 11.70
#